data_AF-A0A7W0CZT2-F1
#
_entry.id   AF-A0A7W0CZT2-F1
#
_cell.length_a   1.000
_cell.length_b   1.000
_cell.length_c   1.000
_cell.angle_alpha   90.00
_cell.angle_beta   90.00
_cell.angle_gamma   90.00
#
_symmetry.space_group_name_H-M   'P 1'
#
loop_
_entity.id
_entity.type
_entity.pdbx_description
1 polymer ?
#
loop_
_entity_poly.entity_id
_entity_poly.type
_entity_poly.pdbx_seq_one_letter_code
_entity_poly.pdbx_strand_id
1 'polypeptide(L)'
;MKRLSSLESLGLWTRAHRWAELRRFQRDEADGVFAGLKIRGRNHIVRLYNWSPGGACIDLPGSAKLGERVHLVCGKLRRHGRVAWLAGGRAGIEFDA
;
A
#
# COMPACT_ATOMS: atom_id res chain seq x y z
N MET A 1 -26.40 -4.93 30.82
CA MET A 1 -26.23 -3.77 29.91
C MET A 1 -24.73 -3.61 29.65
N LYS A 2 -24.23 -3.94 28.46
CA LYS A 2 -22.79 -3.85 28.14
C LYS A 2 -22.42 -2.38 27.90
N ARG A 3 -21.50 -1.81 28.69
CA ARG A 3 -20.95 -0.47 28.43
C ARG A 3 -20.07 -0.56 27.19
N LEU A 4 -20.47 0.13 26.13
CA LEU A 4 -19.60 0.39 24.99
C LEU A 4 -18.41 1.20 25.47
N SER A 5 -17.21 0.86 25.00
CA SER A 5 -16.03 1.65 25.31
C SER A 5 -16.17 3.04 24.66
N SER A 6 -15.64 4.08 25.32
CA SER A 6 -15.71 5.49 24.86
C SER A 6 -15.29 5.68 23.39
N LEU A 7 -14.40 4.83 22.88
CA LEU A 7 -13.92 4.85 21.50
C LEU A 7 -14.96 4.33 20.48
N GLU A 8 -15.81 3.37 20.86
CA GLU A 8 -16.90 2.88 20.01
C GLU A 8 -18.02 3.91 19.89
N SER A 9 -18.26 4.68 20.96
CA SER A 9 -19.32 5.71 21.00
C SER A 9 -19.00 6.91 20.11
N LEU A 10 -17.71 7.19 19.87
CA LEU A 10 -17.25 8.35 19.10
C LEU A 10 -17.12 8.10 17.59
N GLY A 11 -17.39 6.87 17.10
CA GLY A 11 -17.24 6.54 15.68
C GLY A 11 -15.81 6.78 15.15
N LEU A 12 -14.81 6.82 16.05
CA LEU A 12 -13.42 7.12 15.69
C LEU A 12 -12.78 5.99 14.86
N TRP A 13 -13.39 4.80 14.88
CA TRP A 13 -13.00 3.66 14.04
C TRP A 13 -13.67 3.69 12.65
N THR A 14 -14.80 4.37 12.49
CA THR A 14 -15.58 4.41 11.23
C THR A 14 -15.27 5.62 10.37
N ARG A 15 -14.62 6.67 10.91
CA ARG A 15 -14.01 7.69 10.07
C ARG A 15 -12.86 7.06 9.31
N ALA A 16 -13.04 6.87 7.99
CA ALA A 16 -11.93 6.75 7.08
C ALA A 16 -10.88 7.78 7.52
N HIS A 17 -9.76 7.26 8.01
CA HIS A 17 -8.65 8.05 8.51
C HIS A 17 -8.44 9.25 7.57
N ARG A 18 -8.55 10.50 8.06
CA ARG A 18 -8.54 11.77 7.28
C ARG A 18 -7.50 11.83 6.14
N TRP A 19 -6.43 11.08 6.30
CA TRP A 19 -5.28 10.89 5.43
C TRP A 19 -5.62 10.08 4.16
N ALA A 20 -6.67 9.25 4.19
CA ALA A 20 -7.27 8.59 3.05
C ALA A 20 -8.03 9.56 2.13
N GLU A 21 -8.70 10.56 2.69
CA GLU A 21 -9.43 11.60 1.94
C GLU A 21 -8.47 12.59 1.24
N LEU A 22 -7.24 12.73 1.76
CA LEU A 22 -6.19 13.57 1.16
C LEU A 22 -5.46 12.92 -0.02
N ARG A 23 -5.86 11.71 -0.44
CA ARG A 23 -5.20 11.02 -1.55
C ARG A 23 -5.53 11.70 -2.87
N ARG A 24 -4.48 12.00 -3.64
CA ARG A 24 -4.59 12.57 -4.98
C ARG A 24 -5.32 11.66 -5.98
N PHE A 25 -5.26 10.34 -5.78
CA PHE A 25 -5.83 9.36 -6.69
C PHE A 25 -6.74 8.39 -5.94
N GLN A 26 -7.88 8.07 -6.55
CA GLN A 26 -8.68 6.90 -6.18
C GLN A 26 -7.82 5.64 -6.35
N ARG A 27 -8.09 4.64 -5.52
CA ARG A 27 -7.39 3.35 -5.56
C ARG A 27 -8.37 2.25 -5.92
N ASP A 28 -7.94 1.38 -6.81
CA ASP A 28 -8.66 0.17 -7.18
C ASP A 28 -8.11 -0.99 -6.34
N GLU A 29 -9.01 -1.73 -5.69
CA GLU A 29 -8.67 -2.93 -4.93
C GLU A 29 -8.23 -4.07 -5.87
N ALA A 30 -7.31 -4.90 -5.38
CA ALA A 30 -6.65 -5.95 -6.15
C ALA A 30 -6.75 -7.30 -5.41
N ASP A 31 -7.96 -7.81 -5.27
CA ASP A 31 -8.20 -9.07 -4.55
C ASP A 31 -7.56 -10.27 -5.25
N GLY A 32 -6.70 -10.99 -4.51
CA GLY A 32 -6.03 -12.19 -5.01
C GLY A 32 -4.93 -11.95 -6.05
N VAL A 33 -4.53 -10.69 -6.28
CA VAL A 33 -3.52 -10.33 -7.28
C VAL A 33 -2.11 -10.39 -6.69
N PHE A 34 -1.18 -10.96 -7.46
CA PHE A 34 0.24 -10.95 -7.14
C PHE A 34 1.02 -10.17 -8.20
N ALA A 35 2.08 -9.48 -7.75
CA ALA A 35 2.94 -8.66 -8.58
C ALA A 35 4.40 -9.08 -8.43
N GLY A 36 5.18 -8.90 -9.49
CA GLY A 36 6.63 -8.96 -9.45
C GLY A 36 7.20 -7.64 -8.94
N LEU A 37 8.08 -7.70 -7.95
CA LEU A 37 8.77 -6.54 -7.40
C LEU A 37 10.28 -6.75 -7.50
N LYS A 38 10.98 -5.83 -8.15
CA LYS A 38 12.44 -5.75 -8.10
C LYS A 38 12.88 -4.67 -7.11
N ILE A 39 13.66 -5.05 -6.11
CA ILE A 39 14.24 -4.15 -5.09
C ILE A 39 15.65 -4.61 -4.75
N ARG A 40 16.61 -3.68 -4.65
CA ARG A 40 18.04 -4.00 -4.41
C ARG A 40 18.59 -5.09 -5.35
N GLY A 41 18.17 -5.08 -6.61
CA GLY A 41 18.57 -6.08 -7.61
C GLY A 41 17.93 -7.47 -7.46
N ARG A 42 17.13 -7.71 -6.41
CA ARG A 42 16.43 -8.98 -6.17
C ARG A 42 14.98 -8.91 -6.62
N ASN A 43 14.47 -10.04 -7.12
CA ASN A 43 13.07 -10.18 -7.53
C ASN A 43 12.27 -10.87 -6.42
N HIS A 44 11.07 -10.36 -6.16
CA HIS A 44 10.12 -10.86 -5.19
C HIS A 44 8.75 -11.01 -5.84
N ILE A 45 7.97 -11.99 -5.40
CA ILE A 45 6.53 -12.04 -5.66
C ILE A 45 5.86 -11.49 -4.41
N VAL A 46 5.02 -10.47 -4.57
CA VAL A 46 4.32 -9.80 -3.48
C VAL A 46 2.83 -9.76 -3.78
N ARG A 47 1.97 -9.86 -2.77
CA ARG A 47 0.54 -9.56 -2.96
C ARG A 47 0.39 -8.08 -3.26
N LEU A 48 -0.47 -7.75 -4.23
CA LEU A 48 -0.95 -6.40 -4.49
C LEU A 48 -2.30 -6.26 -3.80
N TYR A 49 -2.45 -5.28 -2.91
CA TYR A 49 -3.71 -5.04 -2.22
C TYR A 49 -4.58 -4.04 -2.97
N ASN A 50 -3.99 -2.94 -3.43
CA ASN A 50 -4.65 -1.94 -4.25
C ASN A 50 -3.64 -1.10 -5.00
N TRP A 51 -4.09 -0.40 -6.03
CA TRP A 51 -3.24 0.43 -6.88
C TRP A 51 -3.98 1.64 -7.40
N SER A 52 -3.22 2.57 -7.96
CA SER A 52 -3.68 3.81 -8.58
C SER A 52 -2.64 4.27 -9.59
N PRO A 53 -2.92 5.28 -10.43
CA PRO A 53 -1.91 5.86 -11.32
C PRO A 53 -0.65 6.37 -10.61
N GLY A 54 -0.76 6.76 -9.33
CA GLY A 54 0.34 7.32 -8.53
C GLY A 54 1.01 6.34 -7.57
N GLY A 55 0.52 5.11 -7.40
CA GLY A 55 1.15 4.17 -6.48
C GLY A 55 0.36 2.91 -6.17
N ALA A 56 1.00 1.98 -5.44
CA ALA A 56 0.48 0.65 -5.10
C ALA A 56 0.69 0.33 -3.61
N CYS A 57 -0.16 -0.55 -3.05
CA CYS A 57 0.00 -1.11 -1.72
C CYS A 57 0.29 -2.60 -1.88
N ILE A 58 1.39 -3.06 -1.31
CA ILE A 58 1.86 -4.43 -1.45
C ILE A 58 2.21 -5.04 -0.09
N ASP A 59 2.40 -6.35 -0.04
CA ASP A 59 3.15 -6.99 1.05
C ASP A 59 4.52 -6.33 1.21
N LEU A 60 4.98 -6.17 2.45
CA LEU A 60 6.34 -5.71 2.75
C LEU A 60 7.35 -6.80 2.33
N PRO A 61 8.20 -6.57 1.31
CA PRO A 61 9.17 -7.57 0.86
C PRO A 61 10.37 -7.62 1.83
N GLY A 62 10.32 -8.56 2.78
CA GLY A 62 11.42 -8.80 3.72
C GLY A 62 11.82 -7.54 4.51
N SER A 63 13.10 -7.15 4.42
CA SER A 63 13.67 -5.99 5.14
C SER A 63 13.73 -4.71 4.31
N ALA A 64 12.72 -4.46 3.46
CA ALA A 64 12.69 -3.22 2.68
C ALA A 64 12.57 -1.99 3.59
N LYS A 65 13.20 -0.90 3.17
CA LYS A 65 13.31 0.36 3.91
C LYS A 65 12.59 1.47 3.18
N LEU A 66 12.15 2.48 3.95
CA LEU A 66 11.58 3.71 3.41
C LEU A 66 12.56 4.36 2.42
N GLY A 67 12.03 4.83 1.29
CA GLY A 67 12.79 5.49 0.22
C GLY A 67 13.52 4.55 -0.75
N GLU A 68 13.57 3.24 -0.51
CA GLU A 68 14.23 2.31 -1.43
C GLU A 68 13.56 2.32 -2.81
N ARG A 69 14.38 2.35 -3.87
CA ARG A 69 13.93 2.30 -5.26
C ARG A 69 13.44 0.91 -5.63
N VAL A 70 12.31 0.87 -6.32
CA VAL A 70 11.67 -0.37 -6.76
C VAL A 70 11.22 -0.30 -8.22
N HIS A 71 11.00 -1.48 -8.81
CA HIS A 71 10.28 -1.64 -10.07
C HIS A 71 9.17 -2.68 -9.86
N LEU A 72 7.92 -2.26 -10.00
CA LEU A 72 6.73 -3.09 -9.82
C LEU A 72 6.16 -3.48 -11.19
N VAL A 73 5.87 -4.77 -11.36
CA VAL A 73 5.31 -5.35 -12.58
C VAL A 73 4.08 -6.18 -12.24
N CYS A 74 2.93 -5.87 -12.85
CA CYS A 74 1.68 -6.61 -12.72
C CYS A 74 0.89 -6.53 -14.02
N GLY A 75 0.90 -7.59 -14.83
CA GLY A 75 0.31 -7.57 -16.17
C GLY A 75 0.92 -6.46 -17.04
N LYS A 76 0.10 -5.50 -17.47
CA LYS A 76 0.54 -4.32 -18.26
C LYS A 76 1.14 -3.20 -17.40
N LEU A 77 0.92 -3.20 -16.08
CA LEU A 77 1.52 -2.22 -15.18
C LEU A 77 3.01 -2.52 -15.04
N ARG A 78 3.86 -1.57 -15.42
CA ARG A 78 5.33 -1.61 -15.24
C ARG A 78 5.77 -0.23 -14.79
N ARG A 79 6.07 -0.05 -13.50
CA ARG A 79 6.31 1.25 -12.90
C ARG A 79 7.52 1.25 -11.97
N HIS A 80 8.40 2.22 -12.17
CA HIS A 80 9.41 2.57 -11.19
C HIS A 80 8.80 3.42 -10.08
N GLY A 81 9.42 3.37 -8.90
CA GLY A 81 8.97 4.14 -7.76
C GLY A 81 9.87 3.99 -6.55
N ARG A 82 9.34 4.39 -5.39
CA ARG A 82 10.00 4.28 -4.10
C ARG A 82 9.04 3.78 -3.03
N VAL A 83 9.59 3.11 -2.01
CA VAL A 83 8.84 2.80 -0.79
C VAL A 83 8.50 4.11 -0.07
N ALA A 84 7.22 4.44 0.04
CA ALA A 84 6.72 5.70 0.59
C ALA A 84 6.20 5.58 2.03
N TRP A 85 5.84 4.36 2.46
CA TRP A 85 5.51 4.07 3.86
C TRP A 85 5.61 2.57 4.13
N LEU A 86 5.73 2.22 5.42
CA LEU A 86 5.78 0.85 5.92
C LEU A 86 4.85 0.76 7.14
N ALA A 87 3.89 -0.16 7.14
CA ALA A 87 2.98 -0.35 8.27
C ALA A 87 2.31 -1.73 8.22
N GLY A 88 2.23 -2.42 9.37
CA GLY A 88 1.44 -3.65 9.51
C GLY A 88 1.79 -4.76 8.49
N GLY A 89 3.08 -4.93 8.17
CA GLY A 89 3.53 -5.91 7.17
C GLY A 89 3.25 -5.52 5.72
N ARG A 90 2.84 -4.28 5.47
CA ARG A 90 2.58 -3.73 4.13
C ARG A 90 3.53 -2.58 3.82
N ALA A 91 3.73 -2.36 2.52
CA ALA A 91 4.47 -1.23 2.00
C ALA A 91 3.62 -0.47 0.97
N GLY A 92 3.68 0.85 1.05
CA GLY A 92 3.22 1.72 -0.02
C GLY A 92 4.34 2.02 -0.98
N ILE A 93 4.08 1.88 -2.27
CA ILE A 93 4.96 2.34 -3.34
C ILE A 93 4.34 3.59 -3.95
N GLU A 94 5.11 4.68 -3.99
CA GLU A 94 4.81 5.86 -4.78
C GLU A 94 5.53 5.73 -6.12
N PHE A 95 4.78 5.84 -7.22
CA PHE A 95 5.35 5.75 -8.56
C PHE A 95 6.04 7.05 -8.94
N ASP A 96 7.09 6.93 -9.74
CA ASP A 96 7.70 8.07 -10.40
C ASP A 96 6.67 8.70 -11.38
N ALA A 97 6.79 10.01 -11.60
CA ALA A 97 5.89 10.78 -12.47
C ALA A 97 5.99 10.37 -13.95
#